data_AF-A0A1Y5YV35-F1
#
_entry.id   AF-A0A1Y5YV35-F1
#
_cell.length_a   1.000
_cell.length_b   1.000
_cell.length_c   1.000
_cell.angle_alpha   90.00
_cell.angle_beta   90.00
_cell.angle_gamma   90.00
#
_symmetry.space_group_name_H-M   'P 1'
#
loop_
_entity.id
_entity.type
_entity.pdbx_description
1 polymer ?
#
loop_
_entity_poly.entity_id
_entity_poly.type
_entity_poly.pdbx_seq_one_letter_code
_entity_poly.pdbx_strand_id
1 'polypeptide(L)'
;MTNVDKYTVIKAKLFGDLLKHLNDVATSLSIQYDDMAEEMDKNNHNLHGASLEELEDMLEKNEELYREISALLITEVDRIHEEVMEIS
;
A
#
# COMPACT_ATOMS: atom_id res chain seq x y z
N MET A 1 -26.08 21.09 -7.96
CA MET A 1 -24.68 20.99 -7.51
C MET A 1 -24.66 19.88 -6.47
N THR A 2 -23.82 18.86 -6.64
CA THR A 2 -23.67 17.79 -5.66
C THR A 2 -23.09 18.40 -4.37
N ASN A 3 -23.86 18.38 -3.29
CA ASN A 3 -23.46 18.69 -1.91
C ASN A 3 -22.58 17.57 -1.31
N VAL A 4 -21.57 17.11 -2.05
CA VAL A 4 -20.56 16.20 -1.50
C VAL A 4 -19.59 17.03 -0.65
N ASP A 5 -19.29 16.57 0.54
CA ASP A 5 -18.32 17.21 1.42
C ASP A 5 -16.92 17.13 0.78
N LYS A 6 -16.34 18.31 0.51
CA LYS A 6 -14.98 18.44 -0.03
C LYS A 6 -13.96 17.72 0.84
N TYR A 7 -14.19 17.65 2.15
CA TYR A 7 -13.31 16.95 3.08
C TYR A 7 -13.27 15.44 2.81
N THR A 8 -14.44 14.81 2.59
CA THR A 8 -14.57 13.39 2.23
C THR A 8 -13.83 13.09 0.92
N VAL A 9 -13.98 13.96 -0.09
CA VAL A 9 -13.26 13.84 -1.38
C VAL A 9 -11.74 13.96 -1.21
N ILE A 10 -11.28 14.93 -0.41
CA ILE A 10 -9.84 15.13 -0.15
C ILE A 10 -9.24 13.91 0.55
N LYS A 11 -9.94 13.33 1.54
CA LYS A 11 -9.50 12.11 2.21
C LYS A 11 -9.43 10.91 1.28
N ALA A 12 -10.46 10.68 0.47
CA ALA A 12 -10.46 9.60 -0.51
C ALA A 12 -9.27 9.73 -1.48
N LYS A 13 -8.98 10.96 -1.93
CA LYS A 13 -7.78 11.22 -2.74
C LYS A 13 -6.49 10.90 -1.99
N LEU A 14 -6.35 11.36 -0.74
CA LEU A 14 -5.16 11.11 0.07
C LEU A 14 -4.92 9.61 0.27
N PHE A 15 -5.96 8.83 0.58
CA PHE A 15 -5.83 7.38 0.72
C PHE A 15 -5.45 6.72 -0.61
N GLY A 16 -6.01 7.15 -1.74
CA GLY A 16 -5.59 6.70 -3.06
C GLY A 16 -4.11 6.99 -3.36
N ASP A 17 -3.63 8.19 -3.04
CA ASP A 17 -2.23 8.57 -3.22
C ASP A 17 -1.30 7.73 -2.31
N LEU A 18 -1.73 7.42 -1.08
CA LEU A 18 -1.00 6.53 -0.17
C LEU A 18 -0.93 5.09 -0.69
N LEU A 19 -2.03 4.54 -1.23
CA LEU A 19 -2.03 3.20 -1.83
C LEU A 19 -1.06 3.11 -3.01
N LYS A 20 -1.01 4.15 -3.85
CA LYS A 20 -0.03 4.21 -4.94
C LYS A 20 1.40 4.17 -4.39
N HIS A 21 1.68 4.95 -3.35
CA HIS A 21 3.00 4.95 -2.73
C HIS A 21 3.39 3.59 -2.15
N LEU A 22 2.46 2.92 -1.44
CA LEU A 22 2.68 1.58 -0.89
C LEU A 22 2.95 0.55 -2.00
N ASN A 23 2.31 0.68 -3.17
CA ASN A 23 2.60 -0.17 -4.33
C ASN A 23 4.00 0.07 -4.91
N ASP A 24 4.43 1.33 -4.98
CA ASP A 24 5.79 1.68 -5.42
C ASP A 24 6.84 1.12 -4.43
N VAL A 25 6.57 1.20 -3.14
CA VAL A 25 7.41 0.60 -2.08
C VAL A 25 7.47 -0.92 -2.21
N ALA A 26 6.33 -1.60 -2.39
CA ALA A 26 6.28 -3.05 -2.60
C ALA A 26 7.18 -3.46 -3.78
N THR A 27 7.05 -2.76 -4.91
CA THR A 27 7.85 -3.01 -6.11
C THR A 27 9.34 -2.87 -5.82
N SER A 28 9.74 -1.81 -5.10
CA SER A 28 11.14 -1.59 -4.74
C SER A 28 11.66 -2.67 -3.79
N LEU A 29 10.86 -3.11 -2.82
CA LEU A 29 11.25 -4.15 -1.87
C LEU A 29 11.39 -5.50 -2.55
N SER A 30 10.46 -5.87 -3.46
CA SER A 30 10.55 -7.11 -4.23
C SER A 30 11.81 -7.15 -5.11
N ILE A 31 12.15 -6.04 -5.77
CA ILE A 31 13.40 -5.97 -6.55
C ILE A 31 14.62 -6.19 -5.65
N GLN A 32 14.68 -5.54 -4.48
CA GLN A 32 15.79 -5.71 -3.54
C GLN A 32 15.87 -7.14 -2.99
N TYR A 33 14.72 -7.76 -2.72
CA TYR A 33 14.63 -9.15 -2.28
C TYR A 33 15.19 -10.10 -3.35
N ASP A 34 14.73 -9.96 -4.60
CA ASP A 34 15.17 -10.80 -5.71
C ASP A 34 16.67 -10.65 -5.96
N ASP A 35 17.18 -9.41 -6.00
CA ASP A 35 18.61 -9.11 -6.16
C ASP A 35 19.45 -9.76 -5.05
N MET A 36 18.98 -9.68 -3.79
CA MET A 36 19.70 -10.24 -2.65
C MET A 36 19.62 -11.77 -2.60
N ALA A 37 18.48 -12.36 -2.96
CA ALA A 37 18.31 -13.81 -3.09
C ALA A 37 19.25 -14.37 -4.16
N GLU A 38 19.34 -13.73 -5.32
CA GLU A 38 20.28 -14.12 -6.38
C GLU A 38 21.75 -14.04 -5.93
N GLU A 39 22.13 -12.98 -5.20
CA GLU A 39 23.49 -12.84 -4.68
C GLU A 39 23.83 -13.89 -3.62
N MET A 40 22.84 -14.28 -2.79
CA MET A 40 23.00 -15.36 -1.81
C MET A 40 23.25 -16.71 -2.50
N ASP A 41 22.48 -17.01 -3.55
CA ASP A 41 22.62 -18.22 -4.36
C ASP A 41 23.98 -18.27 -5.08
N LYS A 42 24.44 -17.13 -5.63
CA LYS A 42 25.72 -17.02 -6.33
C LYS A 42 26.92 -17.18 -5.38
N ASN A 43 26.84 -16.59 -4.18
CA ASN A 43 27.98 -16.52 -3.26
C ASN A 43 28.00 -17.64 -2.20
N ASN A 44 26.99 -18.52 -2.17
CA ASN A 44 26.83 -19.63 -1.21
C ASN A 44 27.07 -19.19 0.25
N HIS A 45 26.69 -17.94 0.54
CA HIS A 45 27.10 -17.22 1.73
C HIS A 45 25.89 -16.99 2.64
N ASN A 46 25.90 -17.67 3.79
CA ASN A 46 24.83 -17.63 4.79
C ASN A 46 24.72 -16.29 5.55
N LEU A 47 25.40 -15.23 5.08
CA LEU A 47 25.56 -13.95 5.79
C LEU A 47 24.40 -12.98 5.50
N HIS A 48 23.63 -13.22 4.42
CA HIS A 48 22.53 -12.35 3.99
C HIS A 48 21.13 -12.84 4.43
N GLY A 49 21.02 -14.02 5.04
CA GLY A 49 19.72 -14.59 5.42
C GLY A 49 18.88 -13.70 6.35
N ALA A 50 19.52 -13.05 7.35
CA ALA A 50 18.83 -12.13 8.24
C ALA A 50 18.32 -10.86 7.52
N SER A 51 19.05 -10.37 6.50
CA SER A 51 18.61 -9.23 5.70
C SER A 51 17.50 -9.60 4.72
N LEU A 52 17.46 -10.85 4.26
CA LEU A 52 16.39 -11.38 3.42
C LEU A 52 15.08 -11.51 4.22
N GLU A 53 15.17 -12.01 5.46
CA GLU A 53 14.05 -12.07 6.41
C GLU A 53 13.52 -10.67 6.76
N GLU A 54 14.40 -9.69 6.97
CA GLU A 54 14.00 -8.29 7.17
C GLU A 54 13.24 -7.72 5.95
N LEU A 55 13.63 -8.07 4.72
CA LEU A 55 12.93 -7.64 3.51
C LEU A 55 11.55 -8.32 3.37
N GLU A 56 11.42 -9.59 3.76
CA GLU A 56 10.13 -10.29 3.86
C GLU A 56 9.20 -9.63 4.88
N ASP A 57 9.69 -9.34 6.09
CA ASP A 57 8.93 -8.65 7.13
C ASP A 57 8.44 -7.27 6.64
N MET A 58 9.30 -6.54 5.93
CA MET A 58 8.94 -5.24 5.35
C MET A 58 7.88 -5.36 4.26
N LEU A 59 7.93 -6.41 3.42
CA LEU A 59 6.93 -6.70 2.41
C LEU A 59 5.58 -7.05 3.04
N GLU A 60 5.57 -7.92 4.05
CA GLU A 60 4.36 -8.30 4.78
C GLU A 60 3.70 -7.06 5.42
N LYS A 61 4.49 -6.26 6.15
CA LYS A 61 3.99 -5.04 6.78
C LYS A 61 3.48 -4.01 5.77
N ASN A 62 4.11 -3.91 4.61
CA ASN A 62 3.65 -3.03 3.54
C ASN A 62 2.30 -3.51 2.96
N GLU A 63 2.09 -4.82 2.85
CA GLU A 63 0.80 -5.40 2.45
C GLU A 63 -0.30 -5.15 3.50
N GLU A 64 0.01 -5.31 4.79
CA GLU A 64 -0.93 -5.00 5.88
C GLU A 64 -1.40 -3.55 5.81
N LEU A 65 -0.46 -2.61 5.69
CA LEU A 65 -0.78 -1.18 5.52
C LEU A 65 -1.62 -0.92 4.27
N TYR A 66 -1.31 -1.60 3.15
CA TYR A 66 -2.10 -1.46 1.94
C TYR A 66 -3.56 -1.88 2.15
N ARG A 67 -3.79 -2.99 2.85
CA ARG A 67 -5.14 -3.48 3.18
C ARG A 67 -5.88 -2.50 4.09
N GLU A 68 -5.22 -1.98 5.12
CA GLU A 68 -5.80 -1.00 6.05
C GLU A 68 -6.21 0.29 5.34
N ILE A 69 -5.32 0.87 4.53
CA ILE A 69 -5.62 2.10 3.79
C ILE A 69 -6.71 1.85 2.73
N SER A 70 -6.75 0.65 2.12
CA SER A 70 -7.80 0.29 1.17
C SER A 70 -9.18 0.26 1.85
N ALA A 71 -9.28 -0.27 3.06
CA ALA A 71 -10.52 -0.27 3.83
C ALA A 71 -10.99 1.16 4.18
N LEU A 72 -10.05 2.04 4.53
CA LEU A 72 -10.35 3.45 4.78
C LEU A 72 -10.81 4.17 3.51
N LEU A 73 -10.19 3.90 2.37
CA LEU A 73 -10.61 4.46 1.08
C LEU A 73 -12.03 4.03 0.71
N ILE A 74 -12.34 2.74 0.84
CA ILE A 74 -13.70 2.22 0.59
C ILE A 74 -14.71 2.95 1.47
N THR A 75 -14.42 3.10 2.75
CA THR A 75 -15.30 3.81 3.70
C THR A 75 -15.57 5.25 3.26
N GLU A 76 -14.56 6.01 2.83
CA GLU A 76 -14.77 7.38 2.37
C GLU A 76 -15.47 7.44 1.00
N VAL A 77 -15.26 6.46 0.12
CA VAL A 77 -15.99 6.34 -1.15
C VAL A 77 -17.47 6.02 -0.93
N ASP A 78 -17.78 5.12 0.01
CA ASP A 78 -19.16 4.80 0.40
C ASP A 78 -19.86 6.05 0.94
N ARG A 79 -19.19 6.83 1.78
CA ARG A 79 -19.71 8.13 2.26
C ARG A 79 -19.98 9.11 1.12
N ILE A 80 -19.07 9.23 0.14
CA ILE A 80 -19.32 10.06 -1.05
C ILE A 80 -20.56 9.56 -1.80
N HIS A 81 -20.71 8.25 -1.94
CA HIS A 81 -21.85 7.66 -2.63
C HIS A 81 -23.17 7.97 -1.92
N GLU A 82 -23.22 7.84 -0.59
CA GLU A 82 -24.37 8.21 0.24
C GLU A 82 -24.70 9.70 0.08
N GLU A 83 -23.71 10.58 0.21
CA GLU A 83 -23.88 12.03 0.04
C GLU A 83 -24.44 12.39 -1.36
N VAL A 84 -24.05 11.65 -2.41
CA VAL A 84 -24.62 11.84 -3.76
C VAL A 84 -26.05 11.33 -3.86
N MET A 85 -26.35 10.17 -3.27
CA MET A 85 -27.68 9.56 -3.33
C MET A 85 -28.72 10.32 -2.49
N GLU A 86 -28.36 10.88 -1.35
CA GLU A 86 -29.28 11.70 -0.53
C GLU A 86 -29.76 12.97 -1.25
N ILE A 87 -29.11 13.37 -2.34
CA ILE A 87 -29.45 14.55 -3.15
C ILE A 87 -30.37 14.20 -4.32
N SER A 88 -30.57 12.91 -4.63
CA SER A 88 -31.37 12.43 -5.77
C SER A 88 -32.82 12.13 -5.38
#